data_AF-A0A502IIB6-F1
#
_entry.id   AF-A0A502IIB6-F1
#
_cell.length_a   1.000
_cell.length_b   1.000
_cell.length_c   1.000
_cell.angle_alpha   90.00
_cell.angle_beta   90.00
_cell.angle_gamma   90.00
#
_symmetry.space_group_name_H-M   'P 1'
#
loop_
_entity.id
_entity.type
_entity.pdbx_description
1 polymer ?
#
loop_
_entity_poly.entity_id
_entity_poly.type
_entity_poly.pdbx_seq_one_letter_code
_entity_poly.pdbx_strand_id
1 'polypeptide(L)' 'MNALRQLPLAKDVPAIALTGYGSSSDIKKARQSGFNQHIGKPVSYDDLIATIETLRQPQT' A
#
# COMPACT_ATOMS: atom_id res chain seq x y z
N MET A 1 8.14 -1.21 5.61
CA MET A 1 7.09 -0.33 6.15
C MET A 1 7.06 -0.32 7.69
N ASN A 2 7.39 -1.42 8.37
CA ASN A 2 7.37 -1.51 9.85
C ASN A 2 8.10 -0.34 10.57
N ALA A 3 9.29 0.05 10.12
CA ALA A 3 10.02 1.19 10.70
C ALA A 3 9.27 2.53 10.54
N LEU A 4 8.61 2.78 9.41
CA LEU A 4 7.81 4.00 9.20
C LEU A 4 6.57 4.03 10.09
N ARG A 5 5.99 2.86 10.40
CA ARG A 5 4.84 2.76 11.30
C ARG A 5 5.20 3.11 12.76
N GLN A 6 6.49 3.16 13.11
CA GLN A 6 6.96 3.64 14.41
C GLN A 6 7.10 5.17 14.49
N LEU A 7 7.05 5.88 13.35
CA LEU A 7 7.12 7.34 13.32
C LEU A 7 5.72 7.93 13.56
N PRO A 8 5.52 8.83 14.53
CA PRO A 8 4.19 9.38 14.85
C PRO A 8 3.47 9.97 13.64
N LEU A 9 4.20 10.65 12.75
CA LEU A 9 3.65 11.30 11.56
C LEU A 9 3.34 10.34 10.39
N ALA A 10 3.90 9.13 10.39
CA ALA A 10 3.71 8.16 9.31
C ALA A 10 2.94 6.91 9.76
N LYS A 11 2.64 6.80 11.07
CA LYS A 11 1.92 5.67 11.67
C LYS A 11 0.60 5.39 10.95
N ASP A 12 -0.18 6.41 10.67
CA ASP A 12 -1.54 6.28 10.11
C ASP A 12 -1.63 6.69 8.65
N VAL A 13 -0.51 7.08 8.03
CA VAL A 13 -0.47 7.44 6.61
C VAL A 13 -0.75 6.18 5.77
N PRO A 14 -1.71 6.22 4.82
CA PRO A 14 -1.94 5.11 3.91
C PRO A 14 -0.71 4.82 3.05
N ALA A 15 -0.37 3.54 2.91
CA ALA A 15 0.81 3.11 2.16
C ALA A 15 0.46 2.06 1.11
N ILE A 16 0.91 2.29 -0.13
CA ILE A 16 0.74 1.39 -1.27
C ILE A 16 2.11 0.83 -1.66
N ALA A 17 2.24 -0.50 -1.72
CA ALA A 17 3.41 -1.17 -2.25
C ALA A 17 3.27 -1.35 -3.77
N LEU A 18 4.10 -0.68 -4.56
CA LEU A 18 4.10 -0.79 -6.03
C LEU A 18 5.28 -1.66 -6.52
N THR A 19 5.04 -2.91 -6.91
CA THR A 19 6.10 -3.91 -7.19
C THR A 19 6.03 -4.46 -8.62
N GLY A 20 7.17 -4.78 -9.25
CA GLY A 20 7.19 -5.31 -10.63
C GLY A 20 7.12 -6.83 -10.76
N TYR A 21 7.25 -7.57 -9.66
CA TYR A 21 7.22 -9.03 -9.64
C TYR A 21 6.50 -9.48 -8.36
N GLY A 22 5.17 -9.49 -8.41
CA GLY A 22 4.34 -9.80 -7.25
C GLY A 22 4.05 -11.30 -7.18
N SER A 23 4.90 -12.08 -6.50
CA SER A 23 4.44 -13.40 -6.05
C SER A 23 3.38 -13.21 -4.96
N SER A 24 2.45 -14.16 -4.80
CA SER A 24 1.46 -14.13 -3.71
C SER A 24 2.12 -14.02 -2.33
N SER A 25 3.35 -14.51 -2.20
CA SER A 25 4.21 -14.36 -1.03
C SER A 25 4.62 -12.90 -0.76
N ASP A 26 4.88 -12.11 -1.80
CA ASP A 26 5.28 -10.70 -1.69
C ASP A 26 4.12 -9.83 -1.26
N ILE A 27 2.90 -10.13 -1.73
CA ILE A 27 1.66 -9.47 -1.30
C ILE A 27 1.44 -9.68 0.21
N LYS A 28 1.61 -10.92 0.69
CA LYS A 28 1.48 -11.24 2.12
C LYS A 28 2.53 -10.50 2.95
N LYS A 29 3.79 -10.52 2.54
CA LYS A 29 4.88 -9.80 3.22
C LYS A 29 4.64 -8.29 3.25
N ALA A 30 4.16 -7.70 2.16
CA ALA A 30 3.83 -6.28 2.09
C ALA A 30 2.76 -5.92 3.13
N ARG A 31 1.64 -6.66 3.16
CA ARG A 31 0.59 -6.46 4.15
C ARG A 31 1.10 -6.63 5.59
N GLN A 32 1.83 -7.71 5.87
CA GLN A 32 2.41 -7.96 7.20
C GLN A 32 3.38 -6.87 7.66
N SER A 33 4.11 -6.27 6.73
CA SER A 33 5.04 -5.18 7.05
C SER A 33 4.34 -3.84 7.33
N GLY A 34 3.02 -3.76 7.08
CA GLY A 34 2.20 -2.59 7.34
C GLY A 34 1.81 -1.78 6.10
N PHE A 35 1.79 -2.34 4.89
CA PHE A 35 1.17 -1.68 3.72
C PHE A 35 -0.35 -1.92 3.70
N ASN A 36 -1.13 -0.91 3.29
CA ASN A 36 -2.58 -1.01 3.16
C ASN A 36 -2.97 -1.73 1.86
N GLN A 37 -2.26 -1.44 0.77
CA GLN A 37 -2.51 -2.07 -0.52
C GLN A 37 -1.21 -2.42 -1.25
N HIS A 38 -1.32 -3.39 -2.15
CA HIS A 38 -0.26 -3.79 -3.06
C HIS A 38 -0.75 -3.69 -4.51
N ILE A 39 0.06 -3.08 -5.38
CA ILE A 39 -0.21 -2.95 -6.81
C ILE A 39 1.00 -3.46 -7.60
N GLY A 40 0.73 -4.23 -8.66
CA GLY A 40 1.75 -4.70 -9.59
C GLY A 40 2.09 -3.64 -10.65
N LYS A 41 3.34 -3.61 -11.10
CA LYS A 41 3.75 -2.87 -12.30
C LYS A 41 3.63 -3.78 -13.54
N PRO A 42 3.28 -3.24 -14.72
CA PRO A 42 2.86 -1.86 -14.94
C PRO A 42 1.47 -1.60 -14.34
N VAL A 43 1.29 -0.42 -13.74
CA VAL A 43 0.00 0.06 -13.22
C VAL A 43 -0.52 1.14 -14.16
N SER A 44 -1.83 1.13 -14.45
CA SER A 44 -2.46 2.23 -15.18
C SER A 44 -2.61 3.46 -14.29
N TYR A 45 -2.74 4.64 -14.90
CA TYR A 45 -3.01 5.87 -14.16
C TYR A 45 -4.33 5.77 -13.38
N ASP A 46 -5.38 5.27 -14.03
CA ASP A 46 -6.72 5.19 -13.46
C ASP A 46 -6.76 4.23 -12.25
N ASP A 47 -6.10 3.08 -12.33
CA ASP A 47 -6.05 2.12 -11.22
C ASP A 47 -5.29 2.69 -10.01
N LEU A 48 -4.23 3.46 -10.27
CA LEU A 48 -3.47 4.10 -9.20
C LEU A 48 -4.31 5.18 -8.51
N ILE A 49 -4.97 6.05 -9.28
CA ILE A 49 -5.86 7.08 -8.73
C ILE A 49 -7.02 6.47 -7.95
N ALA A 50 -7.67 5.43 -8.50
CA ALA A 50 -8.75 4.74 -7.82
C ALA A 50 -8.30 4.12 -6.49
N THR A 51 -7.09 3.57 -6.43
CA THR A 51 -6.53 3.02 -5.18
C THR A 51 -6.27 4.12 -4.16
N ILE A 52 -5.75 5.28 -4.59
CA ILE A 52 -5.52 6.43 -3.71
C ILE A 52 -6.85 6.93 -3.13
N GLU A 53 -7.87 7.12 -3.96
CA GLU A 53 -9.19 7.57 -3.50
C GLU A 53 -9.83 6.57 -2.51
N THR A 54 -9.69 5.26 -2.77
CA THR A 54 -10.17 4.22 -1.86
C THR A 54 -9.50 4.29 -0.49
N LEU A 55 -8.20 4.60 -0.45
CA LEU A 55 -7.44 4.70 0.80
C LEU A 55 -7.59 6.05 1.51
N ARG A 56 -8.03 7.09 0.80
CA ARG A 56 -8.30 8.43 1.36
C ARG A 56 -9.57 8.43 2.21
N GLN A 57 -10.56 7.61 1.86
CA GLN A 57 -11.81 7.54 2.60
C GLN A 57 -11.57 6.89 3.97
N PRO A 58 -11.93 7.55 5.09
CA PRO A 58 -11.86 6.93 6.39
C PRO A 58 -12.78 5.70 6.40
N GLN A 59 -12.21 4.51 6.64
CA GLN A 59 -13.00 3.33 6.94
C GLN A 59 -13.75 3.63 8.24
N THR A 60 -15.06 3.84 8.12
CA THR A 60 -15.97 4.05 9.24
C THR A 60 -16.11 2.77 10.04
#